data_AF-A0A653WMM9-F1
#
_entry.id   AF-A0A653WMM9-F1
#
_cell.length_a   1.000
_cell.length_b   1.000
_cell.length_c   1.000
_cell.angle_alpha   90.00
_cell.angle_beta   90.00
_cell.angle_gamma   90.00
#
_symmetry.space_group_name_H-M   'P 1'
#
loop_
_entity.id
_entity.type
_entity.pdbx_description
1 polymer ?
#
loop_
_entity_poly.entity_id
_entity_poly.type
_entity_poly.pdbx_seq_one_letter_code
_entity_poly.pdbx_strand_id
1 'polypeptide(L)'
;MGRGRRGFFDDLIKLPWSVALVVGGIGYAVIRHGVPAFFARQDGPFAQGLANASASLAPLAWMFLAVCALCALAAFANARKRRRLLDTRTGLDSLAAIGWRDFERLVGEAFRRQGYSVEETGLGGADGGIDLILRKGGRATLVQCKQWRREQVPVNIVREMYSLLAHHGAHAVRIATVGGFTQDAARFAHGKPIELIDGATLLAMIRGVQTADRAPGSTPAPAPPPRIEPAFAAATPVIAATPDCPRCGSAMVERTNRRANTIFWGCTTFPACRGTR
;
A
#
# COMPACT_ATOMS: atom_id res chain seq x y z
N MET A 1 -21.94 -16.20 21.13
CA MET A 1 -20.57 -16.47 21.65
C MET A 1 -20.00 -17.70 20.96
N GLY A 2 -19.22 -17.51 19.89
CA GLY A 2 -18.51 -18.59 19.20
C GLY A 2 -17.03 -18.25 19.14
N ARG A 3 -16.28 -18.51 20.21
CA ARG A 3 -14.81 -18.52 20.14
C ARG A 3 -14.42 -19.78 19.35
N GLY A 4 -14.42 -19.67 18.03
CA GLY A 4 -13.80 -20.67 17.16
C GLY A 4 -12.35 -20.85 17.65
N ARG A 5 -12.00 -22.07 18.04
CA ARG A 5 -10.64 -22.47 18.40
C ARG A 5 -9.73 -22.07 17.23
N ARG A 6 -9.00 -20.97 17.39
CA ARG A 6 -7.93 -20.59 16.46
C ARG A 6 -6.86 -21.68 16.57
N GLY A 7 -6.58 -22.37 15.47
CA GLY A 7 -5.56 -23.42 15.47
C GLY A 7 -4.19 -22.80 15.64
N PHE A 8 -3.29 -23.47 16.38
CA PHE A 8 -1.89 -23.06 16.50
C PHE A 8 -1.23 -22.78 15.13
N PHE A 9 -1.61 -23.54 14.10
CA PHE A 9 -1.14 -23.36 12.73
C PHE A 9 -1.66 -22.08 12.07
N ASP A 10 -2.90 -21.64 12.34
CA ASP A 10 -3.46 -20.40 11.78
C ASP A 10 -2.75 -19.16 12.32
N ASP A 11 -2.35 -19.21 13.59
CA ASP A 11 -1.57 -18.13 14.21
C ASP A 11 -0.10 -18.17 13.76
N LEU A 12 0.45 -19.35 13.47
CA LEU A 12 1.80 -19.52 12.91
C LEU A 12 1.92 -18.95 11.49
N ILE A 13 0.86 -19.05 10.67
CA ILE A 13 0.82 -18.49 9.31
C ILE A 13 0.79 -16.95 9.32
N LYS A 14 0.31 -16.33 10.41
CA LYS A 14 0.25 -14.87 10.57
C LYS A 14 1.56 -14.26 11.10
N LEU A 15 2.46 -15.08 11.65
CA LEU A 15 3.74 -14.64 12.19
C LEU A 15 4.78 -14.39 11.08
N PRO A 16 5.81 -13.57 11.34
CA PRO A 16 6.92 -13.40 10.40
C PRO A 16 7.53 -14.76 10.03
N TRP A 17 7.85 -14.97 8.76
CA TRP A 17 8.39 -16.24 8.25
C TRP A 17 9.62 -16.74 9.01
N SER A 18 10.44 -15.84 9.54
CA SER A 18 11.60 -16.15 10.39
C SER A 18 11.19 -16.79 11.72
N VAL A 19 10.09 -16.33 12.33
CA VAL A 19 9.55 -16.90 13.56
C VAL A 19 8.98 -18.30 13.31
N ALA A 20 8.30 -18.51 12.18
CA ALA A 20 7.81 -19.83 11.80
C ALA A 20 8.95 -20.85 11.60
N LEU A 21 10.08 -20.43 11.00
CA LEU A 21 11.27 -21.28 10.86
C LEU A 21 11.94 -21.60 12.20
N VAL A 22 12.07 -20.61 13.07
CA VAL A 22 12.66 -20.79 14.41
C VAL A 22 11.78 -21.73 15.25
N VAL A 23 10.46 -21.55 15.24
CA VAL A 23 9.51 -22.43 15.94
C VAL A 23 9.56 -23.86 15.38
N GLY A 24 9.63 -24.02 14.05
CA GLY A 24 9.78 -25.34 13.41
C GLY A 24 11.10 -26.03 13.79
N GLY A 25 12.22 -25.28 13.80
CA GLY A 25 13.53 -25.80 14.19
C GLY A 25 13.62 -26.19 15.67
N ILE A 26 13.07 -25.35 16.56
CA ILE A 26 13.00 -25.66 18.01
C ILE A 26 12.10 -26.86 18.24
N GLY A 27 10.92 -26.92 17.61
CA GLY A 27 10.01 -28.06 17.71
C GLY A 27 10.66 -29.37 17.24
N TYR A 28 11.38 -29.34 16.12
CA TYR A 28 12.13 -30.50 15.64
C TYR A 28 13.22 -30.93 16.62
N ALA A 29 14.03 -30.00 17.14
CA ALA A 29 15.09 -30.32 18.09
C ALA A 29 14.53 -30.93 19.39
N VAL A 30 13.41 -30.39 19.88
CA VAL A 30 12.71 -30.91 21.07
C VAL A 30 12.15 -32.31 20.81
N ILE A 31 11.50 -32.56 19.68
CA ILE A 31 10.93 -33.88 19.37
C ILE A 31 12.04 -34.92 19.09
N ARG A 32 13.09 -34.54 18.35
CA ARG A 32 14.14 -35.45 17.88
C ARG A 32 15.18 -35.78 18.95
N HIS A 33 15.51 -34.83 19.81
CA HIS A 33 16.57 -34.94 20.80
C HIS A 33 16.08 -34.72 22.23
N GLY A 34 15.14 -33.79 22.44
CA GLY A 34 14.62 -33.48 23.77
C GLY A 34 13.76 -34.59 24.37
N VAL A 35 12.77 -35.11 23.62
CA VAL A 35 11.86 -36.16 24.08
C VAL A 35 12.61 -37.47 24.37
N PRO A 36 13.47 -38.00 23.47
CA PRO A 36 14.24 -39.20 23.77
C PRO A 36 15.21 -39.01 24.95
N ALA A 37 15.87 -37.86 25.07
CA ALA A 37 16.80 -37.60 26.17
C ALA A 37 16.09 -37.40 27.53
N PHE A 38 14.88 -36.84 27.52
CA PHE A 38 14.06 -36.68 28.73
C PHE A 38 13.54 -38.03 29.22
N PHE A 39 13.02 -38.86 28.32
CA PHE A 39 12.53 -40.19 28.68
C PHE A 39 13.68 -41.15 29.00
N ALA A 40 14.85 -41.04 28.36
CA ALA A 40 16.03 -41.84 28.74
C ALA A 40 16.54 -41.57 30.17
N ARG A 41 16.12 -40.47 30.81
CA ARG A 41 16.42 -40.16 32.22
C ARG A 41 15.37 -40.70 33.21
N GLN A 42 14.27 -41.27 32.72
CA GLN A 42 13.23 -41.90 33.55
C GLN A 42 13.42 -43.41 33.54
N ASP A 43 13.58 -44.02 34.72
CA ASP A 43 13.68 -45.47 34.86
C ASP A 43 12.28 -46.11 34.71
N GLY A 44 12.02 -46.67 33.53
CA GLY A 44 10.79 -47.42 33.26
C GLY A 44 10.82 -48.19 31.93
N PRO A 45 10.17 -49.37 31.85
CA PRO A 45 10.17 -50.20 30.64
C PRO A 45 9.53 -49.49 29.43
N PHE A 46 8.58 -48.57 29.68
CA PHE A 46 7.99 -47.71 28.65
C PHE A 46 9.00 -46.69 28.09
N ALA A 47 9.85 -46.12 28.95
CA ALA A 47 10.84 -45.12 28.57
C ALA A 47 11.99 -45.73 27.74
N GLN A 48 12.43 -46.93 28.10
CA GLN A 48 13.39 -47.72 27.31
C GLN A 48 12.81 -48.14 25.95
N GLY A 49 11.51 -48.48 25.89
CA GLY A 49 10.80 -48.73 24.64
C GLY A 49 10.76 -47.52 23.71
N LEU A 50 10.49 -46.32 24.23
CA LEU A 50 10.43 -45.08 23.45
C LEU A 50 11.82 -44.62 22.97
N ALA A 51 12.87 -44.82 23.78
CA ALA A 51 14.26 -44.53 23.42
C ALA A 51 14.74 -45.42 22.26
N ASN A 52 14.41 -46.71 22.31
CA ASN A 52 14.73 -47.68 21.25
C ASN A 52 13.85 -47.50 20.00
N ALA A 53 12.65 -46.96 20.14
CA ALA A 53 11.76 -46.57 19.05
C ALA A 53 12.03 -45.16 18.48
N SER A 54 13.14 -44.50 18.89
CA SER A 54 13.48 -43.16 18.41
C SER A 54 13.68 -43.09 16.89
N ALA A 55 14.12 -44.18 16.27
CA ALA A 55 14.17 -44.33 14.81
C ALA A 55 12.78 -44.35 14.16
N SER A 56 11.77 -44.94 14.83
CA SER A 56 10.39 -45.02 14.35
C SER A 56 9.64 -43.69 14.49
N LEU A 57 10.09 -42.80 15.38
CA LEU A 57 9.58 -41.43 15.53
C LEU A 57 10.25 -40.42 14.60
N ALA A 58 11.40 -40.76 14.01
CA ALA A 58 12.11 -39.93 13.03
C ALA A 58 11.24 -39.48 11.83
N PRO A 59 10.42 -40.34 11.17
CA PRO A 59 9.56 -39.89 10.08
C PRO A 59 8.50 -38.88 10.54
N LEU A 60 7.95 -39.01 11.75
CA LEU A 60 6.99 -38.04 12.31
C LEU A 60 7.65 -36.68 12.57
N ALA A 61 8.88 -36.66 13.06
CA ALA A 61 9.65 -35.43 13.25
C ALA A 61 9.97 -34.74 11.91
N TRP A 62 10.35 -35.50 10.88
CA TRP A 62 10.55 -34.99 9.53
C TRP A 62 9.25 -34.47 8.89
N MET A 63 8.13 -35.16 9.11
CA MET A 63 6.81 -34.70 8.66
C MET A 63 6.40 -33.38 9.33
N PHE A 64 6.61 -33.26 10.65
CA PHE A 64 6.32 -32.02 11.38
C PHE A 64 7.20 -30.85 10.89
N LEU A 65 8.50 -31.08 10.70
CA LEU A 65 9.42 -30.08 10.16
C LEU A 65 9.04 -29.69 8.72
N ALA A 66 8.64 -30.65 7.88
CA ALA A 66 8.18 -30.40 6.52
C ALA A 66 6.90 -29.56 6.49
N VAL A 67 5.93 -29.85 7.35
CA VAL A 67 4.69 -29.05 7.48
C VAL A 67 5.01 -27.64 7.94
N CYS A 68 5.86 -27.45 8.97
CA CYS A 68 6.27 -26.12 9.41
C CYS A 68 7.04 -25.35 8.32
N ALA A 69 7.91 -26.03 7.57
CA ALA A 69 8.64 -25.43 6.44
C ALA A 69 7.69 -24.99 5.31
N LEU A 70 6.69 -25.80 4.98
CA LEU A 70 5.64 -25.45 4.02
C LEU A 70 4.82 -24.24 4.48
N CYS A 71 4.43 -24.19 5.76
CA CYS A 71 3.75 -23.03 6.34
C CYS A 71 4.61 -21.76 6.28
N ALA A 72 5.91 -21.86 6.60
CA ALA A 72 6.84 -20.73 6.51
C ALA A 72 7.02 -20.24 5.06
N LEU A 73 7.08 -21.16 4.09
CA LEU A 73 7.18 -20.83 2.67
C LEU A 73 5.89 -20.16 2.16
N ALA A 74 4.71 -20.61 2.60
CA ALA A 74 3.44 -19.97 2.30
C ALA A 74 3.33 -18.56 2.91
N ALA A 75 3.77 -18.38 4.17
CA ALA A 75 3.83 -17.07 4.83
C ALA A 75 4.79 -16.12 4.09
N PHE A 76 5.96 -16.61 3.68
CA PHE A 76 6.93 -15.85 2.89
C PHE A 76 6.40 -15.46 1.51
N ALA A 77 5.78 -16.40 0.79
CA ALA A 77 5.18 -16.13 -0.52
C ALA A 77 4.05 -15.08 -0.41
N ASN A 78 3.20 -15.18 0.61
CA ASN A 78 2.15 -14.19 0.87
C ASN A 78 2.73 -12.82 1.25
N ALA A 79 3.76 -12.76 2.09
CA ALA A 79 4.45 -11.53 2.42
C ALA A 79 5.11 -10.89 1.18
N ARG A 80 5.77 -11.69 0.33
CA ARG A 80 6.39 -11.21 -0.92
C ARG A 80 5.35 -10.74 -1.93
N LYS A 81 4.21 -11.43 -2.06
CA LYS A 81 3.09 -11.01 -2.91
C LYS A 81 2.48 -9.70 -2.42
N ARG A 82 2.28 -9.54 -1.10
CA ARG A 82 1.82 -8.28 -0.47
C ARG A 82 2.79 -7.13 -0.77
N ARG A 83 4.10 -7.35 -0.59
CA ARG A 83 5.14 -6.36 -0.91
C ARG A 83 5.14 -5.97 -2.40
N ARG A 84 5.11 -6.96 -3.30
CA ARG A 84 5.10 -6.71 -4.75
C ARG A 84 3.84 -5.95 -5.20
N LEU A 85 2.67 -6.24 -4.62
CA LEU A 85 1.43 -5.53 -4.94
C LEU A 85 1.49 -4.05 -4.55
N LEU A 86 2.14 -3.73 -3.42
CA LEU A 86 2.41 -2.35 -3.04
C LEU A 86 3.41 -1.71 -4.00
N ASP A 87 4.57 -2.33 -4.22
CA ASP A 87 5.70 -1.72 -4.95
C ASP A 87 5.41 -1.49 -6.44
N THR A 88 4.49 -2.26 -7.04
CA THR A 88 4.17 -2.14 -8.48
C THR A 88 3.12 -1.05 -8.76
N ARG A 89 2.42 -0.52 -7.75
CA ARG A 89 1.23 0.32 -7.95
C ARG A 89 1.45 1.74 -7.49
N THR A 90 1.63 2.64 -8.46
CA THR A 90 1.96 4.05 -8.24
C THR A 90 0.86 5.02 -8.70
N GLY A 91 -0.26 4.53 -9.26
CA GLY A 91 -1.35 5.34 -9.82
C GLY A 91 -2.75 4.99 -9.28
N LEU A 92 -3.62 6.00 -9.22
CA LEU A 92 -5.02 5.88 -8.76
C LEU A 92 -5.82 4.92 -9.63
N ASP A 93 -5.59 4.87 -10.94
CA ASP A 93 -6.25 3.93 -11.85
C ASP A 93 -5.90 2.47 -11.55
N SER A 94 -4.68 2.22 -11.06
CA SER A 94 -4.27 0.89 -10.62
C SER A 94 -4.92 0.49 -9.29
N LEU A 95 -5.14 1.44 -8.38
CA LEU A 95 -5.88 1.22 -7.13
C LEU A 95 -7.40 1.12 -7.35
N ALA A 96 -7.91 1.79 -8.37
CA ALA A 96 -9.27 1.61 -8.83
C ALA A 96 -9.42 0.22 -9.44
N ALA A 97 -8.52 -0.20 -10.35
CA ALA A 97 -8.60 -1.44 -11.14
C ALA A 97 -8.58 -2.75 -10.33
N ILE A 98 -8.15 -2.71 -9.08
CA ILE A 98 -7.93 -3.93 -8.27
C ILE A 98 -9.23 -4.48 -7.70
N GLY A 99 -9.24 -5.76 -7.32
CA GLY A 99 -10.37 -6.30 -6.58
C GLY A 99 -10.46 -5.67 -5.19
N TRP A 100 -11.69 -5.55 -4.66
CA TRP A 100 -11.96 -5.00 -3.33
C TRP A 100 -11.10 -5.64 -2.22
N ARG A 101 -10.89 -6.96 -2.28
CA ARG A 101 -10.01 -7.71 -1.35
C ARG A 101 -8.55 -7.29 -1.43
N ASP A 102 -8.06 -7.02 -2.63
CA ASP A 102 -6.69 -6.56 -2.82
C ASP A 102 -6.50 -5.13 -2.31
N PHE A 103 -7.55 -4.31 -2.42
CA PHE A 103 -7.57 -2.94 -1.90
C PHE A 103 -7.49 -2.93 -0.36
N GLU A 104 -8.36 -3.68 0.31
CA GLU A 104 -8.33 -3.84 1.78
C GLU A 104 -6.96 -4.32 2.26
N ARG A 105 -6.41 -5.33 1.58
CA ARG A 105 -5.08 -5.87 1.90
C ARG A 105 -3.98 -4.83 1.73
N LEU A 106 -4.07 -3.99 0.71
CA LEU A 106 -3.11 -2.94 0.42
C LEU A 106 -3.17 -1.83 1.48
N VAL A 107 -4.38 -1.37 1.83
CA VAL A 107 -4.62 -0.38 2.90
C VAL A 107 -4.11 -0.92 4.24
N GLY A 108 -4.45 -2.16 4.58
CA GLY A 108 -3.99 -2.81 5.80
C GLY A 108 -2.48 -2.91 5.87
N GLU A 109 -1.81 -3.27 4.77
CA GLU A 109 -0.35 -3.34 4.71
C GLU A 109 0.31 -1.95 4.83
N ALA A 110 -0.27 -0.90 4.24
CA ALA A 110 0.20 0.46 4.42
C ALA A 110 0.15 0.90 5.89
N PHE A 111 -0.94 0.60 6.61
CA PHE A 111 -1.03 0.88 8.04
C PHE A 111 -0.07 0.03 8.88
N ARG A 112 0.15 -1.24 8.53
CA ARG A 112 1.16 -2.07 9.22
C ARG A 112 2.53 -1.45 9.17
N ARG A 113 2.95 -0.96 7.99
CA ARG A 113 4.25 -0.31 7.81
C ARG A 113 4.34 1.05 8.50
N GLN A 114 3.22 1.73 8.78
CA GLN A 114 3.16 2.91 9.65
C GLN A 114 3.21 2.58 11.16
N GLY A 115 3.42 1.31 11.52
CA GLY A 115 3.55 0.84 12.89
C GLY A 115 2.22 0.59 13.61
N TYR A 116 1.14 0.32 12.87
CA TYR A 116 -0.13 -0.15 13.45
C TYR A 116 -0.19 -1.69 13.43
N SER A 117 -0.72 -2.30 14.48
CA SER A 117 -1.16 -3.70 14.40
C SER A 117 -2.51 -3.75 13.67
N VAL A 118 -2.64 -4.56 12.63
CA VAL A 118 -3.83 -4.60 11.77
C VAL A 118 -4.46 -5.98 11.80
N GLU A 119 -5.67 -6.04 12.35
CA GLU A 119 -6.57 -7.20 12.32
C GLU A 119 -7.52 -7.05 11.13
N GLU A 120 -7.47 -7.99 10.18
CA GLU A 120 -8.36 -8.03 9.01
C GLU A 120 -9.66 -8.74 9.42
N THR A 121 -10.77 -8.01 9.52
CA THR A 121 -12.12 -8.53 9.85
C THR A 121 -12.95 -8.84 8.59
N GLY A 122 -12.51 -8.37 7.42
CA GLY A 122 -13.18 -8.46 6.11
C GLY A 122 -13.34 -9.84 5.46
N LEU A 123 -13.47 -10.93 6.22
CA LEU A 123 -13.87 -12.25 5.70
C LEU A 123 -15.38 -12.49 5.82
N GLY A 124 -16.21 -11.47 5.55
CA GLY A 124 -17.67 -11.61 5.48
C GLY A 124 -18.36 -11.79 6.83
N GLY A 125 -17.82 -11.21 7.90
CA GLY A 125 -18.44 -11.21 9.23
C GLY A 125 -19.59 -10.19 9.35
N ALA A 126 -20.54 -10.49 10.24
CA ALA A 126 -21.72 -9.70 10.57
C ALA A 126 -21.43 -8.33 11.26
N ASP A 127 -20.21 -7.80 11.13
CA ASP A 127 -19.68 -6.68 11.90
C ASP A 127 -19.94 -5.31 11.25
N GLY A 128 -21.10 -5.14 10.61
CA GLY A 128 -21.59 -3.82 10.19
C GLY A 128 -20.71 -3.06 9.19
N GLY A 129 -19.87 -3.75 8.42
CA GLY A 129 -19.04 -3.14 7.38
C GLY A 129 -17.66 -2.64 7.84
N ILE A 130 -17.11 -3.15 8.95
CA ILE A 130 -15.72 -2.88 9.36
C ILE A 130 -14.78 -3.86 8.66
N ASP A 131 -13.86 -3.34 7.84
CA ASP A 131 -12.93 -4.17 7.07
C ASP A 131 -11.62 -4.44 7.83
N LEU A 132 -11.12 -3.44 8.58
CA LEU A 132 -9.90 -3.56 9.37
C LEU A 132 -10.04 -2.92 10.76
N ILE A 133 -9.40 -3.52 11.75
CA ILE A 133 -9.22 -2.95 13.10
C ILE A 133 -7.73 -2.68 13.31
N LEU A 134 -7.38 -1.40 13.48
CA LEU A 134 -6.01 -0.97 13.77
C LEU A 134 -5.82 -0.81 15.28
N ARG A 135 -4.67 -1.22 15.81
CA ARG A 135 -4.26 -0.98 17.19
C ARG A 135 -2.88 -0.34 17.23
N LYS A 136 -2.75 0.80 17.91
CA LYS A 136 -1.45 1.48 18.14
C LYS A 136 -1.48 2.25 19.46
N GLY A 137 -0.47 2.02 20.31
CA GLY A 137 -0.35 2.73 21.59
C GLY A 137 -1.58 2.60 22.50
N GLY A 138 -2.19 1.41 22.56
CA GLY A 138 -3.39 1.17 23.36
C GLY A 138 -4.71 1.71 22.77
N ARG A 139 -4.65 2.45 21.66
CA ARG A 139 -5.84 2.98 20.97
C ARG A 139 -6.26 2.04 19.84
N ALA A 140 -7.56 1.79 19.76
CA ALA A 140 -8.18 1.05 18.67
C ALA A 140 -8.82 2.02 17.66
N THR A 141 -8.60 1.78 16.38
CA THR A 141 -9.14 2.59 15.27
C THR A 141 -9.82 1.66 14.28
N LEU A 142 -11.07 1.93 13.94
CA LEU A 142 -11.82 1.14 12.94
C LEU A 142 -11.55 1.71 11.55
N VAL A 143 -11.40 0.84 10.56
CA VAL A 143 -11.22 1.25 9.16
C VAL A 143 -12.26 0.58 8.29
N GLN A 144 -12.92 1.38 7.46
CA GLN A 144 -13.76 0.89 6.38
C GLN A 144 -13.16 1.30 5.03
N CYS A 145 -13.05 0.34 4.13
CA CYS A 145 -12.52 0.44 2.80
C CYS A 145 -13.69 0.38 1.79
N LYS A 146 -14.03 1.52 1.17
CA LYS A 146 -15.05 1.57 0.11
C LYS A 146 -14.38 1.83 -1.22
N GLN A 147 -14.40 0.85 -2.12
CA GLN A 147 -13.81 0.99 -3.45
C GLN A 147 -14.77 1.63 -4.46
N TRP A 148 -15.22 2.86 -4.18
CA TRP A 148 -16.10 3.59 -5.10
C TRP A 148 -15.26 4.39 -6.08
N ARG A 149 -15.38 4.07 -7.38
CA ARG A 149 -14.53 4.65 -8.44
C ARG A 149 -15.06 5.98 -8.98
N ARG A 150 -16.38 6.13 -9.09
CA ARG A 150 -17.04 7.32 -9.68
C ARG A 150 -18.04 7.98 -8.75
N GLU A 151 -18.37 7.32 -7.64
CA GLU A 151 -19.33 7.81 -6.66
C GLU A 151 -18.59 8.30 -5.42
N GLN A 152 -18.98 9.47 -4.94
CA GLN A 152 -18.48 10.03 -3.70
C GLN A 152 -19.16 9.33 -2.52
N VAL A 153 -18.41 9.08 -1.45
CA VAL A 153 -18.96 8.45 -0.25
C VAL A 153 -19.93 9.42 0.45
N PRO A 154 -21.21 9.05 0.60
CA PRO A 154 -22.23 9.87 1.24
C PRO A 154 -22.07 9.91 2.75
N VAL A 155 -22.72 10.91 3.37
CA VAL A 155 -22.64 11.18 4.81
C VAL A 155 -23.27 10.08 5.67
N ASN A 156 -24.23 9.31 5.14
CA ASN A 156 -24.86 8.21 5.88
C ASN A 156 -23.84 7.13 6.29
N ILE A 157 -22.93 6.75 5.39
CA ILE A 157 -21.85 5.78 5.68
C ILE A 157 -20.93 6.31 6.78
N VAL A 158 -20.57 7.60 6.72
CA VAL A 158 -19.72 8.23 7.73
C VAL A 158 -20.41 8.25 9.11
N ARG A 159 -21.73 8.50 9.13
CA ARG A 159 -22.54 8.48 10.37
C ARG A 159 -22.67 7.07 10.95
N GLU A 160 -22.87 6.07 10.09
CA GLU A 160 -22.95 4.67 10.48
C GLU A 160 -21.63 4.23 11.15
N MET A 161 -20.50 4.48 10.48
CA MET A 161 -19.18 4.18 11.04
C MET A 161 -18.89 4.91 12.35
N TYR A 162 -19.33 6.17 12.48
CA TYR A 162 -19.21 6.89 13.75
C TYR A 162 -20.02 6.24 14.88
N SER A 163 -21.18 5.66 14.57
CA SER A 163 -22.03 4.96 15.54
C SER A 163 -21.37 3.68 16.06
N LEU A 164 -20.53 3.03 15.24
CA LEU A 164 -19.76 1.83 15.63
C LEU A 164 -18.64 2.13 16.63
N LEU A 165 -18.22 3.39 16.77
CA LEU A 165 -17.14 3.80 17.66
C LEU A 165 -17.48 3.50 19.13
N ALA A 166 -18.72 3.80 19.55
CA ALA A 166 -19.23 3.49 20.88
C ALA A 166 -19.42 1.98 21.09
N HIS A 167 -19.90 1.27 20.07
CA HIS A 167 -20.16 -0.17 20.16
C HIS A 167 -18.88 -0.99 20.35
N HIS A 168 -17.81 -0.64 19.64
CA HIS A 168 -16.53 -1.35 19.70
C HIS A 168 -15.51 -0.76 20.69
N GLY A 169 -15.85 0.33 21.40
CA GLY A 169 -14.90 1.05 22.26
C GLY A 169 -13.69 1.58 21.49
N ALA A 170 -13.87 1.90 20.21
CA ALA A 170 -12.81 2.47 19.39
C ALA A 170 -12.62 3.96 19.71
N HIS A 171 -11.42 4.46 19.45
CA HIS A 171 -11.05 5.85 19.73
C HIS A 171 -11.15 6.74 18.50
N ALA A 172 -11.11 6.14 17.31
CA ALA A 172 -11.21 6.83 16.04
C ALA A 172 -11.76 5.89 14.97
N VAL A 173 -12.29 6.49 13.91
CA VAL A 173 -12.74 5.82 12.69
C VAL A 173 -11.97 6.41 11.51
N ARG A 174 -11.57 5.55 10.57
CA ARG A 174 -10.97 5.95 9.30
C ARG A 174 -11.80 5.37 8.16
N ILE A 175 -12.05 6.17 7.14
CA ILE A 175 -12.76 5.71 5.95
C ILE A 175 -11.85 5.95 4.76
N ALA A 176 -11.52 4.88 4.03
CA ALA A 176 -10.64 4.92 2.87
C ALA A 176 -11.44 4.66 1.58
N THR A 177 -11.27 5.55 0.60
CA THR A 177 -11.89 5.42 -0.73
C THR A 177 -10.93 5.84 -1.84
N VAL A 178 -11.13 5.29 -3.04
CA VAL A 178 -10.36 5.67 -4.23
C VAL A 178 -10.93 6.91 -4.91
N GLY A 179 -12.25 7.09 -4.85
CA GLY A 179 -12.94 8.27 -5.35
C GLY A 179 -12.74 9.46 -4.41
N GLY A 180 -13.82 9.86 -3.73
CA GLY A 180 -13.78 10.97 -2.78
C GLY A 180 -14.98 10.95 -1.83
N PHE A 181 -15.15 12.03 -1.09
CA PHE A 181 -16.21 12.21 -0.09
C PHE A 181 -17.11 13.37 -0.49
N THR A 182 -18.41 13.26 -0.19
CA THR A 182 -19.31 14.40 -0.37
C THR A 182 -18.97 15.52 0.60
N GLN A 183 -19.36 16.76 0.26
CA GLN A 183 -19.12 17.91 1.13
C GLN A 183 -19.82 17.76 2.50
N ASP A 184 -20.99 17.13 2.54
CA ASP A 184 -21.69 16.82 3.79
C ASP A 184 -20.92 15.81 4.65
N ALA A 185 -20.28 14.80 4.02
CA ALA A 185 -19.43 13.85 4.72
C ALA A 185 -18.21 14.54 5.33
N ALA A 186 -17.55 15.43 4.57
CA ALA A 186 -16.43 16.23 5.07
C ALA A 186 -16.84 17.15 6.23
N ARG A 187 -17.98 17.85 6.11
CA ARG A 187 -18.53 18.69 7.18
C ARG A 187 -18.89 17.87 8.43
N PHE A 188 -19.44 16.67 8.28
CA PHE A 188 -19.77 15.82 9.41
C PHE A 188 -18.54 15.27 10.13
N ALA A 189 -17.47 14.96 9.39
CA ALA A 189 -16.21 14.49 9.96
C ALA A 189 -15.45 15.59 10.74
N HIS A 190 -15.68 16.86 10.40
CA HIS A 190 -15.00 17.98 11.04
C HIS A 190 -15.26 18.02 12.56
N GLY A 191 -14.18 18.07 13.35
CA GLY A 191 -14.24 18.10 14.82
C GLY A 191 -14.66 16.78 15.48
N LYS A 192 -14.79 15.68 14.72
CA LYS A 192 -15.06 14.33 15.24
C LYS A 192 -13.80 13.46 15.12
N PRO A 193 -13.70 12.36 15.88
CA PRO A 193 -12.62 11.37 15.72
C PRO A 193 -12.81 10.52 14.46
N ILE A 194 -13.01 11.17 13.31
CA ILE A 194 -13.25 10.57 11.99
C ILE A 194 -12.19 11.12 11.04
N GLU A 195 -11.43 10.23 10.42
CA GLU A 195 -10.44 10.57 9.39
C GLU A 195 -10.95 10.09 8.03
N LEU A 196 -11.02 11.01 7.07
CA LEU A 196 -11.42 10.70 5.70
C LEU A 196 -10.15 10.60 4.84
N ILE A 197 -9.94 9.44 4.22
CA ILE A 197 -8.78 9.15 3.38
C ILE A 197 -9.28 9.00 1.95
N ASP A 198 -9.11 10.04 1.14
CA ASP A 198 -9.47 10.04 -0.27
C ASP A 198 -8.38 9.36 -1.12
N GLY A 199 -8.62 9.23 -2.43
CA GLY A 199 -7.68 8.57 -3.33
C GLY A 199 -6.29 9.21 -3.31
N ALA A 200 -6.23 10.54 -3.31
CA ALA A 200 -4.97 11.28 -3.31
C ALA A 200 -4.18 11.08 -2.00
N THR A 201 -4.85 11.18 -0.86
CA THR A 201 -4.28 10.96 0.46
C THR A 201 -3.83 9.51 0.63
N LEU A 202 -4.64 8.55 0.17
CA LEU A 202 -4.29 7.13 0.19
C LEU A 202 -3.02 6.87 -0.62
N LEU A 203 -2.94 7.44 -1.82
CA LEU A 203 -1.76 7.30 -2.69
C LEU A 203 -0.52 7.91 -2.03
N ALA A 204 -0.66 9.09 -1.40
CA ALA A 204 0.42 9.72 -0.65
C ALA A 204 0.87 8.85 0.53
N MET A 205 -0.05 8.25 1.29
CA MET A 205 0.27 7.32 2.38
C MET A 205 1.06 6.10 1.87
N ILE A 206 0.63 5.51 0.75
CA ILE A 206 1.31 4.35 0.14
C ILE A 206 2.73 4.73 -0.32
N ARG A 207 2.88 5.85 -1.03
CA ARG A 207 4.19 6.34 -1.50
C ARG A 207 5.14 6.68 -0.35
N GLY A 208 4.62 7.30 0.72
CA GLY A 208 5.41 7.61 1.91
C GLY A 208 5.98 6.35 2.56
N VAL A 209 5.16 5.31 2.66
CA VAL A 209 5.54 4.01 3.19
C VAL A 209 6.55 3.28 2.29
N GLN A 210 6.37 3.32 0.96
CA GLN A 210 7.34 2.76 0.01
C GLN A 210 8.71 3.44 0.08
N THR A 211 8.72 4.75 0.34
CA THR A 211 9.97 5.53 0.47
C THR A 211 10.67 5.23 1.79
N ALA A 212 9.90 5.03 2.87
CA ALA A 212 10.42 4.68 4.19
C ALA A 212 11.12 3.30 4.22
N ASP A 213 10.59 2.31 3.49
CA ASP A 213 11.27 1.00 3.34
C ASP A 213 12.55 1.06 2.48
N ARG A 214 12.80 2.17 1.78
CA ARG A 214 13.93 2.33 0.86
C ARG A 214 15.18 2.95 1.50
N ALA A 215 15.17 3.28 2.79
CA ALA A 215 16.33 3.83 3.51
C ALA A 215 16.45 3.25 4.94
N PRO A 216 17.67 2.98 5.47
CA PRO A 216 18.95 3.62 5.15
C PRO A 216 19.99 2.64 4.57
N GLY A 217 20.38 2.81 3.32
CA GLY A 217 21.43 2.00 2.69
C GLY A 217 21.51 2.14 1.17
N SER A 218 20.41 2.51 0.52
CA SER A 218 20.46 3.03 -0.84
C SER A 218 20.23 4.52 -0.80
N THR A 219 21.33 5.28 -0.84
CA THR A 219 21.34 6.56 -1.54
C THR A 219 20.53 6.35 -2.82
N PRO A 220 19.40 7.03 -3.05
CA PRO A 220 18.88 7.07 -4.40
C PRO A 220 20.04 7.64 -5.21
N ALA A 221 20.56 6.84 -6.15
CA ALA A 221 21.56 7.34 -7.09
C ALA A 221 21.04 8.71 -7.52
N PRO A 222 21.79 9.79 -7.25
CA PRO A 222 21.33 11.12 -7.60
C PRO A 222 20.94 11.00 -9.06
N ALA A 223 19.70 11.42 -9.37
CA ALA A 223 19.32 11.63 -10.76
C ALA A 223 20.54 12.30 -11.41
N PRO A 224 21.10 11.70 -12.48
CA PRO A 224 22.38 12.15 -12.99
C PRO A 224 22.29 13.68 -13.09
N PRO A 225 23.23 14.43 -12.50
CA PRO A 225 23.23 15.88 -12.67
C PRO A 225 23.07 16.11 -14.17
N PRO A 226 22.24 17.07 -14.61
CA PRO A 226 22.03 17.31 -16.03
C PRO A 226 23.40 17.30 -16.66
N ARG A 227 23.66 16.26 -17.46
CA ARG A 227 24.96 16.09 -18.09
C ARG A 227 25.04 17.30 -19.00
N ILE A 228 25.83 18.29 -18.58
CA ILE A 228 26.32 19.31 -19.49
C ILE A 228 27.26 18.54 -20.39
N GLU A 229 26.68 17.86 -21.39
CA GLU A 229 27.44 17.46 -22.55
C GLU A 229 27.98 18.77 -23.12
N PRO A 230 29.30 18.94 -23.28
CA PRO A 230 29.80 19.97 -24.16
C PRO A 230 29.30 19.61 -25.56
N ALA A 231 28.12 20.13 -25.89
CA ALA A 231 27.57 20.10 -27.22
C ALA A 231 28.42 21.05 -28.08
N PHE A 232 29.60 20.57 -28.48
CA PHE A 232 30.09 20.85 -29.83
C PHE A 232 29.25 20.02 -30.80
N ALA A 233 27.97 20.33 -30.86
CA ALA A 233 27.03 19.83 -31.85
C ALA A 233 26.19 21.04 -32.23
N ALA A 234 26.40 21.48 -33.46
CA ALA A 234 25.88 22.67 -34.11
C ALA A 234 24.57 23.19 -33.49
N ALA A 235 24.63 24.43 -33.00
CA ALA A 235 23.45 25.21 -32.68
C ALA A 235 22.60 25.37 -33.95
N THR A 236 21.57 24.54 -34.11
CA THR A 236 20.42 24.90 -34.90
C THR A 236 19.54 25.76 -33.99
N PRO A 237 19.36 27.06 -34.27
CA PRO A 237 18.52 27.89 -33.43
C PRO A 237 17.08 27.39 -33.52
N VAL A 238 16.48 27.11 -32.37
CA VAL A 238 15.03 26.96 -32.24
C VAL A 238 14.43 28.35 -32.42
N ILE A 239 14.03 28.65 -33.66
CA ILE A 239 13.32 29.88 -34.01
C ILE A 239 11.92 29.76 -33.39
N ALA A 240 11.59 30.67 -32.46
CA ALA A 240 10.23 30.90 -32.01
C ALA A 240 9.36 31.16 -33.25
N ALA A 241 8.33 30.33 -33.45
CA ALA A 241 7.49 30.36 -34.64
C ALA A 241 6.80 31.73 -34.78
N THR A 242 7.35 32.59 -35.65
CA THR A 242 6.68 33.79 -36.13
C THR A 242 5.49 33.35 -36.98
N PRO A 243 4.26 33.85 -36.71
CA PRO A 243 3.11 33.50 -37.54
C PRO A 243 3.28 34.05 -38.96
N ASP A 244 2.90 33.26 -39.96
CA ASP A 244 2.88 33.71 -41.36
C ASP A 244 1.68 34.62 -41.64
N CYS A 245 1.87 35.58 -42.54
CA CYS A 245 0.82 36.52 -42.90
C CYS A 245 -0.34 35.82 -43.63
N PRO A 246 -1.59 35.94 -43.15
CA PRO A 246 -2.74 35.23 -43.74
C PRO A 246 -3.13 35.70 -45.16
N ARG A 247 -2.52 36.78 -45.67
CA ARG A 247 -2.80 37.31 -47.02
C ARG A 247 -1.75 36.99 -48.07
N CYS A 248 -0.48 36.82 -47.68
CA CYS A 248 0.62 36.66 -48.64
C CYS A 248 1.66 35.62 -48.22
N GLY A 249 1.53 35.01 -47.04
CA GLY A 249 2.46 34.02 -46.52
C GLY A 249 3.83 34.57 -46.10
N SER A 250 4.09 35.87 -46.22
CA SER A 250 5.34 36.48 -45.75
C SER A 250 5.40 36.52 -44.22
N ALA A 251 6.61 36.48 -43.65
CA ALA A 251 6.83 36.57 -42.21
C ALA A 251 6.22 37.85 -41.61
N MET A 252 5.70 37.76 -40.38
CA MET A 252 5.13 38.89 -39.66
C MET A 252 6.12 39.47 -38.64
N VAL A 253 6.06 40.79 -38.45
CA VAL A 253 6.85 41.54 -37.46
C VAL A 253 5.92 42.18 -36.45
N GLU A 254 6.31 42.15 -35.18
CA GLU A 254 5.56 42.78 -34.10
C GLU A 254 5.64 44.31 -34.21
N ARG A 255 4.49 44.99 -34.20
CA ARG A 255 4.36 46.45 -34.31
C ARG A 255 3.44 46.97 -33.22
N THR A 256 3.76 48.15 -32.70
CA THR A 256 2.96 48.79 -31.65
C THR A 256 2.13 49.92 -32.24
N ASN A 257 0.82 49.89 -32.01
CA ASN A 257 -0.06 51.01 -32.33
C ASN A 257 0.10 52.10 -31.27
N ARG A 258 0.80 53.19 -31.60
CA ARG A 258 1.07 54.30 -30.65
C ARG A 258 -0.19 54.98 -30.09
N ARG A 259 -1.36 54.84 -30.72
CA ARG A 259 -2.62 55.44 -30.24
C ARG A 259 -3.38 54.55 -29.26
N ALA A 260 -3.33 53.23 -29.47
CA ALA A 260 -4.05 52.24 -28.65
C ALA A 260 -3.16 51.52 -27.62
N ASN A 261 -1.84 51.73 -27.69
CA ASN A 261 -0.81 51.04 -26.91
C ASN A 261 -0.92 49.50 -26.94
N THR A 262 -1.48 48.97 -28.03
CA THR A 262 -1.59 47.53 -28.28
C THR A 262 -0.51 47.08 -29.25
N ILE A 263 0.00 45.88 -29.00
CA ILE A 263 0.98 45.23 -29.84
C ILE A 263 0.26 44.25 -30.77
N PHE A 264 0.57 44.30 -32.07
CA PHE A 264 -0.04 43.44 -33.08
C PHE A 264 1.01 43.01 -34.10
N TRP A 265 0.77 41.89 -34.77
CA TRP A 265 1.64 41.38 -35.82
C TRP A 265 1.27 42.06 -37.14
N GLY A 266 2.24 42.71 -37.78
CA GLY A 266 2.10 43.32 -39.11
C GLY A 266 2.96 42.59 -40.15
N CYS A 267 2.47 42.50 -41.39
CA CYS A 267 3.25 41.93 -42.49
C CYS A 267 4.56 42.72 -42.74
N THR A 268 5.66 42.02 -42.99
CA THR A 268 6.96 42.63 -43.34
C THR A 268 6.91 43.37 -44.68
N THR A 269 6.07 42.94 -45.62
CA THR A 269 5.90 43.52 -46.97
C THR A 269 4.98 44.76 -47.00
N PHE A 270 4.72 45.41 -45.87
CA PHE A 270 3.98 46.68 -45.84
C PHE A 270 4.80 47.79 -46.53
N PRO A 271 4.21 48.62 -47.42
CA PRO A 271 2.78 48.88 -47.61
C PRO A 271 2.07 48.03 -48.67
N ALA A 272 2.78 47.18 -49.43
CA ALA A 272 2.20 46.36 -50.50
C ALA A 272 1.25 45.26 -49.97
N CYS A 273 1.51 44.74 -48.76
CA CYS A 273 0.58 43.87 -48.05
C CYS A 273 0.21 44.46 -46.68
N ARG A 274 -1.10 44.54 -46.38
CA ARG A 274 -1.65 45.06 -45.12
C ARG A 274 -2.22 43.98 -44.20
N GLY A 275 -1.68 42.76 -44.25
CA GLY A 275 -2.09 41.68 -43.35
C GLY A 275 -1.69 41.97 -41.89
N THR A 276 -2.61 41.72 -40.95
CA THR A 276 -2.41 41.90 -39.51
C THR A 276 -2.98 40.72 -38.71
N ARG A 277 -2.45 40.48 -37.51
CA ARG A 277 -2.94 39.52 -36.51
C ARG A 277 -2.78 40.08 -35.11
#